data_AF-A0A7V7CT36-F1
#
_entry.id   AF-A0A7V7CT36-F1
#
_cell.length_a   1.000
_cell.length_b   1.000
_cell.length_c   1.000
_cell.angle_alpha   90.00
_cell.angle_beta   90.00
_cell.angle_gamma   90.00
#
_symmetry.space_group_name_H-M   'P 1'
#
loop_
_entity.id
_entity.type
_entity.pdbx_description
1 polymer ?
#
loop_
_entity_poly.entity_id
_entity_poly.type
_entity_poly.pdbx_seq_one_letter_code
_entity_poly.pdbx_strand_id
1 'polypeptide(L)'
;MKKIALILFFLFLLPGCMKAIEMATGLELTKHLNPVMELEMDLVFLDEIAAFTKLNQIILERTPISLDDPWPELLNHYSKTPPEQEQKAREQYEACLQTMLKDDFYFFRTYNTALYFNMMGATSTAAMLAKAVITARDLLVIEAAKGMGIRFEHAKWVLSYYPFGCKCDYYSREFGSLRRGSEACRKIQKKQNCPFFNLPTEQMLYQYLFSKGGLKSWEDLQIDIDCMHIVEGERLGSFREVFYTLLPDHLQSRIKTVDNEVNDAVAELAATQARLKEKGLKDTEEQALEKKEEVLQKQILNKSAIQEKLYKEAVSTLEVTPEKVRKAKKLLQVTRFIDYNFSQISAAMSALTIKLTDDMMAFSSFGQSQITGSMIYLATQGVASGSTAAAKKRAELLGKRFISLPVNYVQIWSYAISQKSEVSTFMSYLEALAEMGKKL
;
A
#
# COMPACT_ATOMS: atom_id res chain seq x y z
N MET A 1 29.73 20.33 -0.31
CA MET A 1 28.69 19.50 0.35
C MET A 1 27.26 19.97 0.07
N LYS A 2 26.87 21.23 0.33
CA LYS A 2 25.50 21.75 0.02
C LYS A 2 25.10 21.68 -1.46
N LYS A 3 26.04 21.88 -2.39
CA LYS A 3 25.79 21.76 -3.84
C LYS A 3 25.57 20.32 -4.32
N ILE A 4 26.17 19.33 -3.66
CA ILE A 4 26.00 17.90 -4.02
C ILE A 4 24.64 17.38 -3.54
N ALA A 5 24.18 17.81 -2.35
CA ALA A 5 22.83 17.51 -1.88
C ALA A 5 21.74 18.14 -2.76
N LEU A 6 21.98 19.35 -3.27
CA LEU A 6 21.07 20.00 -4.21
C LEU A 6 21.05 19.29 -5.57
N ILE A 7 22.21 18.86 -6.08
CA ILE A 7 22.33 18.08 -7.32
C ILE A 7 21.65 16.72 -7.18
N LEU A 8 21.84 16.02 -6.05
CA LEU A 8 21.12 14.78 -5.76
C LEU A 8 19.61 14.99 -5.72
N PHE A 9 19.15 16.08 -5.10
CA PHE A 9 17.72 16.41 -5.04
C PHE A 9 17.11 16.71 -6.42
N PHE A 10 17.84 17.43 -7.30
CA PHE A 10 17.42 17.66 -8.70
C PHE A 10 17.56 16.40 -9.58
N LEU A 11 18.51 15.51 -9.27
CA LEU A 11 18.68 14.17 -9.86
C LEU A 11 17.64 13.15 -9.37
N PHE A 12 16.71 13.54 -8.48
CA PHE A 12 15.55 12.73 -8.11
C PHE A 12 14.25 13.32 -8.68
N LEU A 13 14.28 14.22 -9.67
CA LEU A 13 13.07 14.89 -10.19
C LEU A 13 12.89 14.80 -11.71
N LEU A 14 13.82 14.18 -12.44
CA LEU A 14 13.73 14.01 -13.88
C LEU A 14 13.53 12.53 -14.25
N PRO A 15 12.57 12.17 -15.11
CA PRO A 15 12.56 10.84 -15.72
C PRO A 15 13.83 10.66 -16.58
N GLY A 16 14.59 9.58 -16.38
CA GLY A 16 15.85 9.32 -17.07
C GLY A 16 17.12 9.56 -16.25
N CYS A 17 17.05 9.60 -14.92
CA CYS A 17 18.17 10.01 -14.08
C CYS A 17 19.38 9.09 -14.19
N MET A 18 19.23 7.77 -14.35
CA MET A 18 20.39 6.92 -14.60
C MET A 18 21.11 7.34 -15.89
N LYS A 19 20.44 7.36 -17.05
CA LYS A 19 21.07 7.76 -18.31
C LYS A 19 21.56 9.21 -18.30
N ALA A 20 20.85 10.12 -17.65
CA ALA A 20 21.28 11.51 -17.51
C ALA A 20 22.54 11.62 -16.62
N ILE A 21 22.63 10.85 -15.53
CA ILE A 21 23.85 10.75 -14.72
C ILE A 21 24.96 10.13 -15.54
N GLU A 22 24.72 9.03 -16.27
CA GLU A 22 25.73 8.41 -17.13
C GLU A 22 26.26 9.41 -18.15
N MET A 23 25.37 10.17 -18.82
CA MET A 23 25.75 11.21 -19.79
C MET A 23 26.48 12.40 -19.14
N ALA A 24 26.07 12.82 -17.94
CA ALA A 24 26.63 13.99 -17.26
C ALA A 24 27.95 13.69 -16.51
N THR A 25 28.16 12.45 -16.08
CA THR A 25 29.27 12.06 -15.20
C THR A 25 30.23 11.04 -15.84
N GLY A 26 29.83 10.39 -16.93
CA GLY A 26 30.59 9.30 -17.55
C GLY A 26 30.58 7.99 -16.72
N LEU A 27 29.81 7.92 -15.63
CA LEU A 27 29.63 6.72 -14.84
C LEU A 27 28.76 5.72 -15.62
N GLU A 28 29.12 4.42 -15.66
CA GLU A 28 28.32 3.38 -16.35
C GLU A 28 27.39 2.66 -15.38
N LEU A 29 26.34 3.33 -14.90
CA LEU A 29 25.42 2.82 -13.87
C LEU A 29 24.67 1.56 -14.31
N THR A 30 24.11 1.57 -15.52
CA THR A 30 23.22 0.52 -16.05
C THR A 30 23.92 -0.82 -16.28
N LYS A 31 25.24 -0.82 -16.47
CA LYS A 31 26.04 -2.04 -16.67
C LYS A 31 26.23 -2.87 -15.40
N HIS A 32 26.02 -2.27 -14.23
CA HIS A 32 26.23 -2.94 -12.94
C HIS A 32 24.96 -3.50 -12.31
N LEU A 33 23.80 -3.27 -12.92
CA LEU A 33 22.49 -3.70 -12.41
C LEU A 33 22.14 -5.11 -12.90
N ASN A 34 21.48 -5.88 -12.03
CA ASN A 34 20.78 -7.09 -12.47
C ASN A 34 19.30 -6.76 -12.75
N PRO A 35 18.83 -6.87 -14.00
CA PRO A 35 17.48 -6.44 -14.37
C PRO A 35 16.38 -7.23 -13.68
N VAL A 36 16.64 -8.49 -13.31
CA VAL A 36 15.69 -9.29 -12.55
C VAL A 36 15.55 -8.76 -11.14
N MET A 37 16.66 -8.42 -10.49
CA MET A 37 16.64 -7.89 -9.13
C MET A 37 15.99 -6.50 -9.08
N GLU A 38 16.32 -5.62 -10.03
CA GLU A 38 15.72 -4.28 -10.12
C GLU A 38 14.21 -4.35 -10.30
N LEU A 39 13.74 -5.21 -11.20
CA LEU A 39 12.31 -5.44 -11.43
C LEU A 39 11.62 -6.06 -10.21
N GLU A 40 12.25 -7.01 -9.53
CA GLU A 40 11.70 -7.62 -8.31
C GLU A 40 11.53 -6.58 -7.19
N MET A 41 12.46 -5.64 -7.06
CA MET A 41 12.34 -4.52 -6.10
C MET A 41 11.18 -3.58 -6.43
N ASP A 42 10.94 -3.28 -7.71
CA ASP A 42 9.78 -2.47 -8.12
C ASP A 42 8.47 -3.20 -7.85
N LEU A 43 8.44 -4.49 -8.18
CA LEU A 43 7.24 -5.31 -8.08
C LEU A 43 6.82 -5.56 -6.63
N VAL A 44 7.76 -5.85 -5.73
CA VAL A 44 7.43 -6.04 -4.31
C VAL A 44 6.85 -4.76 -3.71
N PHE A 45 7.39 -3.60 -4.09
CA PHE A 45 6.90 -2.32 -3.60
C PHE A 45 5.47 -2.03 -4.10
N LEU A 46 5.21 -2.30 -5.38
CA LEU A 46 3.88 -2.17 -5.95
C LEU A 46 2.87 -3.16 -5.33
N ASP A 47 3.31 -4.39 -5.03
CA ASP A 47 2.50 -5.41 -4.37
C ASP A 47 2.09 -4.99 -2.95
N GLU A 48 3.01 -4.41 -2.18
CA GLU A 48 2.72 -3.90 -0.82
C GLU A 48 1.72 -2.74 -0.86
N ILE A 49 1.80 -1.85 -1.84
CA ILE A 49 0.83 -0.77 -2.01
C ILE A 49 -0.55 -1.33 -2.34
N ALA A 50 -0.63 -2.30 -3.26
CA ALA A 50 -1.90 -2.98 -3.58
C ALA A 50 -2.48 -3.71 -2.36
N ALA A 51 -1.63 -4.30 -1.53
CA ALA A 51 -2.03 -4.94 -0.28
C ALA A 51 -2.59 -3.91 0.73
N PHE A 52 -1.92 -2.77 0.88
CA PHE A 52 -2.37 -1.68 1.76
C PHE A 52 -3.68 -1.05 1.32
N THR A 53 -3.86 -0.78 0.02
CA THR A 53 -5.13 -0.22 -0.47
C THR A 53 -6.28 -1.18 -0.24
N LYS A 54 -6.05 -2.50 -0.36
CA LYS A 54 -7.07 -3.50 0.02
C LYS A 54 -7.37 -3.50 1.51
N LEU A 55 -6.33 -3.38 2.35
CA LEU A 55 -6.50 -3.32 3.78
C LEU A 55 -7.31 -2.08 4.19
N ASN A 56 -7.04 -0.93 3.59
CA ASN A 56 -7.81 0.30 3.80
C ASN A 56 -9.27 0.12 3.40
N GLN A 57 -9.53 -0.53 2.26
CA GLN A 57 -10.90 -0.86 1.83
C GLN A 57 -11.62 -1.72 2.88
N ILE A 58 -10.97 -2.79 3.38
CA ILE A 58 -11.53 -3.66 4.42
C ILE A 58 -11.85 -2.87 5.70
N ILE A 59 -10.93 -2.00 6.13
CA ILE A 59 -11.11 -1.11 7.29
C ILE A 59 -12.34 -0.21 7.12
N LEU A 60 -12.49 0.40 5.94
CA LEU A 60 -13.55 1.38 5.68
C LEU A 60 -14.93 0.73 5.48
N GLU A 61 -14.98 -0.46 4.90
CA GLU A 61 -16.23 -1.07 4.41
C GLU A 61 -16.70 -2.26 5.23
N ARG A 62 -15.81 -2.96 5.94
CA ARG A 62 -16.10 -4.30 6.50
C ARG A 62 -15.85 -4.41 7.99
N THR A 63 -14.82 -3.78 8.54
CA THR A 63 -14.49 -3.91 9.96
C THR A 63 -15.48 -3.11 10.82
N PRO A 64 -16.23 -3.74 11.74
CA PRO A 64 -17.17 -3.03 12.58
C PRO A 64 -16.47 -2.07 13.56
N ILE A 65 -17.11 -0.93 13.79
CA ILE A 65 -16.70 0.04 14.79
C ILE A 65 -17.45 -0.24 16.10
N SER A 66 -16.70 -0.22 17.20
CA SER A 66 -17.21 -0.20 18.58
C SER A 66 -16.51 0.92 19.33
N LEU A 67 -17.21 1.52 20.29
CA LEU A 67 -16.61 2.51 21.19
C LEU A 67 -15.72 1.85 22.26
N ASP A 68 -15.94 0.58 22.55
CA ASP A 68 -15.27 -0.16 23.62
C ASP A 68 -14.04 -0.93 23.10
N ASP A 69 -14.05 -1.31 21.83
CA ASP A 69 -12.93 -2.03 21.21
C ASP A 69 -11.78 -1.08 20.79
N PRO A 70 -10.52 -1.37 21.18
CA PRO A 70 -9.38 -0.51 20.91
C PRO A 70 -8.67 -0.77 19.57
N TRP A 71 -9.22 -1.60 18.66
CA TRP A 71 -8.52 -1.93 17.40
C TRP A 71 -8.09 -0.70 16.57
N PRO A 72 -8.85 0.41 16.46
CA PRO A 72 -8.37 1.58 15.71
C PRO A 72 -7.18 2.27 16.39
N GLU A 73 -7.17 2.33 17.72
CA GLU A 73 -6.05 2.85 18.49
C GLU A 73 -4.81 1.97 18.36
N LEU A 74 -4.98 0.64 18.33
CA LEU A 74 -3.89 -0.33 18.15
C LEU A 74 -3.12 -0.09 16.85
N LEU A 75 -3.82 0.13 15.74
CA LEU A 75 -3.23 0.42 14.43
C LEU A 75 -2.24 1.60 14.47
N ASN A 76 -2.58 2.63 15.24
CA ASN A 76 -1.76 3.83 15.38
C ASN A 76 -0.68 3.70 16.45
N HIS A 77 -0.95 2.95 17.53
CA HIS A 77 -0.02 2.76 18.63
C HIS A 77 1.32 2.18 18.15
N TYR A 78 1.29 1.26 17.18
CA TYR A 78 2.51 0.69 16.59
C TYR A 78 3.47 1.74 16.00
N SER A 79 2.95 2.90 15.57
CA SER A 79 3.78 3.97 14.99
C SER A 79 4.41 4.89 16.04
N LYS A 80 4.06 4.75 17.33
CA LYS A 80 4.58 5.58 18.41
C LYS A 80 5.93 5.04 18.88
N THR A 81 6.84 5.94 19.25
CA THR A 81 8.09 5.57 19.93
C THR A 81 7.75 4.90 21.26
N PRO A 82 8.15 3.64 21.48
CA PRO A 82 7.89 2.95 22.74
C PRO A 82 8.71 3.58 23.88
N PRO A 83 8.19 3.55 25.13
CA PRO A 83 9.01 3.83 26.30
C PRO A 83 10.24 2.91 26.35
N GLU A 84 11.32 3.37 26.99
CA GLU A 84 12.59 2.63 27.07
C GLU A 84 12.41 1.18 27.60
N GLN A 85 11.51 1.00 28.56
CA GLN A 85 11.20 -0.30 29.17
C GLN A 85 10.54 -1.30 28.21
N GLU A 86 9.96 -0.83 27.11
CA GLU A 86 9.27 -1.68 26.12
C GLU A 86 10.09 -1.88 24.84
N GLN A 87 11.26 -1.24 24.69
CA GLN A 87 12.07 -1.32 23.47
C GLN A 87 12.47 -2.76 23.10
N LYS A 88 12.95 -3.54 24.06
CA LYS A 88 13.31 -4.95 23.81
C LYS A 88 12.11 -5.80 23.38
N ALA A 89 10.95 -5.58 23.99
CA ALA A 89 9.73 -6.28 23.61
C ALA A 89 9.26 -5.85 22.21
N ARG A 90 9.47 -4.57 21.87
CA ARG A 90 9.20 -4.03 20.54
C ARG A 90 10.06 -4.69 19.47
N GLU A 91 11.35 -4.85 19.71
CA GLU A 91 12.27 -5.55 18.79
C GLU A 91 11.83 -7.01 18.56
N GLN A 92 11.38 -7.70 19.61
CA GLN A 92 10.86 -9.08 19.49
C GLN A 92 9.57 -9.14 18.67
N TYR A 93 8.68 -8.17 18.86
CA TYR A 93 7.45 -8.06 18.08
C TYR A 93 7.76 -7.79 16.60
N GLU A 94 8.67 -6.86 16.31
CA GLU A 94 9.11 -6.55 14.94
C GLU A 94 9.79 -7.75 14.26
N ALA A 95 10.62 -8.51 14.97
CA ALA A 95 11.22 -9.74 14.44
C ALA A 95 10.15 -10.79 14.08
N CYS A 96 9.07 -10.88 14.87
CA CYS A 96 7.94 -11.75 14.58
C CYS A 96 7.16 -11.26 13.34
N LEU A 97 6.86 -9.96 13.25
CA LEU A 97 6.25 -9.35 12.05
C LEU A 97 7.11 -9.58 10.80
N GLN A 98 8.43 -9.45 10.91
CA GLN A 98 9.34 -9.69 9.80
C GLN A 98 9.33 -11.16 9.34
N THR A 99 9.09 -12.09 10.25
CA THR A 99 8.90 -13.51 9.87
C THR A 99 7.62 -13.68 9.07
N MET A 100 6.51 -13.05 9.49
CA MET A 100 5.25 -13.11 8.75
C MET A 100 5.34 -12.40 7.40
N LEU A 101 6.04 -11.27 7.31
CA LEU A 101 6.31 -10.57 6.05
C LEU A 101 6.99 -11.48 5.02
N LYS A 102 7.92 -12.34 5.44
CA LYS A 102 8.60 -13.32 4.57
C LYS A 102 7.66 -14.45 4.10
N ASP A 103 6.66 -14.77 4.89
CA ASP A 103 5.65 -15.76 4.53
C ASP A 103 4.61 -15.18 3.56
N ASP A 104 4.28 -13.90 3.71
CA ASP A 104 3.29 -13.19 2.91
C ASP A 104 3.82 -12.68 1.57
N PHE A 105 5.08 -12.22 1.55
CA PHE A 105 5.77 -11.71 0.36
C PHE A 105 7.07 -12.49 0.17
N TYR A 106 7.07 -13.34 -0.86
CA TYR A 106 8.15 -14.27 -1.14
C TYR A 106 9.46 -13.56 -1.51
N PHE A 107 9.41 -12.30 -1.95
CA PHE A 107 10.61 -11.49 -2.19
C PHE A 107 11.57 -11.51 -0.98
N PHE A 108 11.06 -11.22 0.21
CA PHE A 108 11.87 -11.11 1.44
C PHE A 108 12.41 -12.46 1.94
N ARG A 109 11.83 -13.58 1.49
CA ARG A 109 12.33 -14.92 1.75
C ARG A 109 13.33 -15.37 0.69
N THR A 110 13.11 -14.97 -0.56
CA THR A 110 13.83 -15.51 -1.73
C THR A 110 15.14 -14.79 -1.95
N TYR A 111 15.18 -13.47 -1.74
CA TYR A 111 16.32 -12.65 -2.11
C TYR A 111 17.13 -12.19 -0.91
N ASN A 112 18.46 -12.39 -0.98
CA ASN A 112 19.43 -11.81 -0.06
C ASN A 112 19.96 -10.49 -0.65
N THR A 113 19.28 -9.40 -0.34
CA THR A 113 19.60 -8.04 -0.85
C THR A 113 20.99 -7.57 -0.41
N ALA A 114 21.44 -7.94 0.79
CA ALA A 114 22.78 -7.61 1.27
C ALA A 114 23.86 -8.29 0.41
N LEU A 115 23.66 -9.56 0.04
CA LEU A 115 24.58 -10.27 -0.84
C LEU A 115 24.58 -9.68 -2.26
N TYR A 116 23.40 -9.30 -2.78
CA TYR A 116 23.29 -8.60 -4.07
C TYR A 116 24.14 -7.34 -4.11
N PHE A 117 24.03 -6.47 -3.10
CA PHE A 117 24.81 -5.24 -3.07
C PHE A 117 26.31 -5.46 -2.89
N ASN A 118 26.70 -6.49 -2.16
CA ASN A 118 28.11 -6.87 -2.04
C ASN A 118 28.70 -7.34 -3.38
N MET A 119 27.89 -8.02 -4.19
CA MET A 119 28.29 -8.57 -5.49
C MET A 119 28.45 -7.57 -6.64
N MET A 120 27.89 -6.37 -6.53
CA MET A 120 28.18 -5.31 -7.49
C MET A 120 29.67 -4.95 -7.37
N GLY A 121 30.53 -5.63 -8.15
CA GLY A 121 31.98 -5.47 -8.08
C GLY A 121 32.43 -4.10 -8.57
N ALA A 122 33.48 -3.53 -7.98
CA ALA A 122 34.07 -2.28 -8.43
C ALA A 122 35.56 -2.47 -8.71
N THR A 123 35.94 -2.41 -9.99
CA THR A 123 37.33 -2.50 -10.44
C THR A 123 37.97 -1.12 -10.64
N SER A 124 37.21 -0.04 -10.49
CA SER A 124 37.67 1.36 -10.63
C SER A 124 36.95 2.30 -9.66
N THR A 125 37.52 3.48 -9.41
CA THR A 125 36.91 4.53 -8.55
C THR A 125 35.57 5.03 -9.11
N ALA A 126 35.45 5.10 -10.44
CA ALA A 126 34.20 5.42 -11.12
C ALA A 126 33.15 4.32 -10.87
N ALA A 127 33.53 3.04 -10.98
CA ALA A 127 32.65 1.92 -10.65
C ALA A 127 32.26 1.88 -9.16
N MET A 128 33.16 2.29 -8.26
CA MET A 128 32.84 2.43 -6.84
C MET A 128 31.79 3.52 -6.57
N LEU A 129 31.91 4.68 -7.23
CA LEU A 129 30.93 5.76 -7.09
C LEU A 129 29.57 5.35 -7.69
N ALA A 130 29.58 4.71 -8.86
CA ALA A 130 28.38 4.15 -9.47
C ALA A 130 27.69 3.14 -8.55
N LYS A 131 28.44 2.20 -7.97
CA LYS A 131 27.95 1.24 -6.99
C LYS A 131 27.33 1.91 -5.76
N ALA A 132 27.99 2.93 -5.21
CA ALA A 132 27.51 3.62 -4.02
C ALA A 132 26.16 4.32 -4.27
N VAL A 133 25.99 4.95 -5.44
CA VAL A 133 24.74 5.60 -5.85
C VAL A 133 23.63 4.57 -6.02
N ILE A 134 23.89 3.46 -6.74
CA ILE A 134 22.92 2.37 -6.94
C ILE A 134 22.50 1.76 -5.59
N THR A 135 23.48 1.38 -4.77
CA THR A 135 23.22 0.76 -3.46
C THR A 135 22.39 1.67 -2.56
N ALA A 136 22.70 2.97 -2.52
CA ALA A 136 21.95 3.92 -1.71
C ALA A 136 20.49 4.07 -2.19
N ARG A 137 20.27 4.11 -3.51
CA ARG A 137 18.93 4.16 -4.12
C ARG A 137 18.12 2.92 -3.76
N ASP A 138 18.67 1.74 -4.03
CA ASP A 138 17.92 0.49 -3.93
C ASP A 138 17.73 0.05 -2.48
N LEU A 139 18.70 0.35 -1.60
CA LEU A 139 18.55 0.15 -0.16
C LEU A 139 17.42 1.01 0.40
N LEU A 140 17.27 2.25 -0.06
CA LEU A 140 16.16 3.11 0.34
C LEU A 140 14.81 2.51 -0.08
N VAL A 141 14.71 1.97 -1.29
CA VAL A 141 13.48 1.31 -1.76
C VAL A 141 13.19 0.05 -0.95
N ILE A 142 14.18 -0.81 -0.71
CA ILE A 142 14.00 -2.05 0.06
C ILE A 142 13.63 -1.77 1.51
N GLU A 143 14.27 -0.81 2.18
CA GLU A 143 13.94 -0.47 3.56
C GLU A 143 12.57 0.21 3.66
N ALA A 144 12.19 1.03 2.66
CA ALA A 144 10.84 1.57 2.57
C ALA A 144 9.80 0.46 2.38
N ALA A 145 10.07 -0.50 1.48
CA ALA A 145 9.24 -1.67 1.26
C ALA A 145 9.06 -2.46 2.56
N LYS A 146 10.18 -2.88 3.16
CA LYS A 146 10.19 -3.60 4.44
C LYS A 146 9.44 -2.86 5.55
N GLY A 147 9.64 -1.54 5.69
CA GLY A 147 8.93 -0.72 6.66
C GLY A 147 7.42 -0.68 6.43
N MET A 148 7.01 -0.62 5.16
CA MET A 148 5.62 -0.71 4.73
C MET A 148 5.07 -2.12 5.01
N GLY A 149 5.70 -3.17 4.49
CA GLY A 149 5.31 -4.57 4.71
C GLY A 149 5.15 -4.93 6.19
N ILE A 150 6.04 -4.50 7.08
CA ILE A 150 5.90 -4.74 8.53
C ILE A 150 4.65 -4.06 9.10
N ARG A 151 4.34 -2.83 8.67
CA ARG A 151 3.10 -2.12 9.08
C ARG A 151 1.85 -2.82 8.53
N PHE A 152 1.92 -3.31 7.30
CA PHE A 152 0.86 -4.10 6.70
C PHE A 152 0.59 -5.35 7.53
N GLU A 153 1.64 -6.10 7.89
CA GLU A 153 1.50 -7.28 8.75
C GLU A 153 0.85 -6.92 10.09
N HIS A 154 1.34 -5.89 10.78
CA HIS A 154 0.73 -5.44 12.02
C HIS A 154 -0.78 -5.20 11.86
N ALA A 155 -1.17 -4.42 10.86
CA ALA A 155 -2.56 -4.07 10.64
C ALA A 155 -3.42 -5.26 10.17
N LYS A 156 -2.88 -6.13 9.31
CA LYS A 156 -3.51 -7.40 8.91
C LYS A 156 -3.85 -8.26 10.12
N TRP A 157 -2.96 -8.33 11.12
CA TRP A 157 -3.20 -9.11 12.33
C TRP A 157 -4.11 -8.42 13.35
N VAL A 158 -4.13 -7.09 13.41
CA VAL A 158 -5.14 -6.35 14.20
C VAL A 158 -6.55 -6.61 13.69
N LEU A 159 -6.72 -6.77 12.37
CA LEU A 159 -8.02 -6.93 11.72
C LEU A 159 -8.47 -8.38 11.54
N SER A 160 -7.63 -9.35 11.93
CA SER A 160 -7.89 -10.75 11.67
C SER A 160 -8.89 -11.35 12.67
N TYR A 161 -9.67 -12.35 12.23
CA TYR A 161 -10.40 -13.24 13.15
C TYR A 161 -9.49 -13.95 14.15
N TYR A 162 -8.19 -14.04 13.83
CA TYR A 162 -7.18 -14.54 14.73
C TYR A 162 -6.93 -13.48 15.82
N PRO A 163 -7.25 -13.73 17.10
CA PRO A 163 -7.10 -12.75 18.16
C PRO A 163 -5.69 -12.15 18.17
N PHE A 164 -5.65 -10.82 18.22
CA PHE A 164 -4.41 -10.06 18.21
C PHE A 164 -3.50 -10.49 19.37
N GLY A 165 -2.19 -10.53 19.13
CA GLY A 165 -1.20 -10.98 20.11
C GLY A 165 -0.96 -12.49 20.16
N CYS A 166 -1.88 -13.33 19.67
CA CYS A 166 -1.69 -14.79 19.71
C CYS A 166 -0.60 -15.29 18.74
N LYS A 167 -0.44 -14.63 17.57
CA LYS A 167 0.64 -14.95 16.62
C LYS A 167 1.97 -14.31 17.01
N CYS A 168 1.95 -13.01 17.29
CA CYS A 168 3.11 -12.24 17.73
C CYS A 168 2.72 -11.49 18.99
N ASP A 169 3.42 -11.75 20.09
CA ASP A 169 3.16 -11.11 21.38
C ASP A 169 3.33 -9.59 21.25
N TYR A 170 2.26 -8.84 21.51
CA TYR A 170 2.32 -7.39 21.41
C TYR A 170 3.19 -6.80 22.52
N TYR A 171 3.99 -5.80 22.17
CA TYR A 171 5.04 -5.30 23.05
C TYR A 171 4.52 -4.43 24.20
N SER A 172 3.40 -3.72 24.00
CA SER A 172 2.91 -2.72 24.95
C SER A 172 2.04 -3.32 26.05
N ARG A 173 2.25 -2.83 27.28
CA ARG A 173 1.43 -3.20 28.44
C ARG A 173 0.06 -2.51 28.46
N GLU A 174 -0.10 -1.39 27.73
CA GLU A 174 -1.37 -0.65 27.60
C GLU A 174 -2.49 -1.55 27.07
N PHE A 175 -2.12 -2.54 26.25
CA PHE A 175 -3.04 -3.53 25.66
C PHE A 175 -2.80 -4.93 26.23
N GLY A 176 -2.37 -5.02 27.50
CA GLY A 176 -1.95 -6.26 28.15
C GLY A 176 -3.01 -7.37 28.20
N SER A 177 -4.29 -7.04 28.00
CA SER A 177 -5.40 -8.00 27.81
C SER A 177 -5.22 -8.88 26.56
N LEU A 178 -4.34 -8.51 25.63
CA LEU A 178 -4.14 -9.17 24.33
C LEU A 178 -2.92 -10.12 24.28
N ARG A 179 -2.40 -10.60 25.42
CA ARG A 179 -1.18 -11.46 25.46
C ARG A 179 -1.44 -12.95 25.14
N ARG A 180 -0.41 -13.66 24.63
CA ARG A 180 -0.45 -15.13 24.48
C ARG A 180 -0.78 -15.82 25.80
N GLY A 181 -1.58 -16.88 25.68
CA GLY A 181 -1.98 -17.71 26.81
C GLY A 181 -3.36 -17.36 27.38
N SER A 182 -4.01 -16.30 26.87
CA SER A 182 -5.45 -16.12 27.05
C SER A 182 -6.21 -17.36 26.58
N GLU A 183 -7.35 -17.64 27.21
CA GLU A 183 -8.22 -18.75 26.82
C GLU A 183 -8.61 -18.66 25.34
N ALA A 184 -8.76 -17.42 24.83
CA ALA A 184 -9.00 -17.12 23.44
C ALA A 184 -7.90 -17.69 22.52
N CYS A 185 -6.60 -17.52 22.84
CA CYS A 185 -5.51 -18.04 22.01
C CYS A 185 -5.48 -19.58 21.93
N ARG A 186 -5.96 -20.29 22.97
CA ARG A 186 -5.93 -21.76 23.03
C ARG A 186 -7.04 -22.43 22.23
N LYS A 187 -8.15 -21.73 22.00
CA LYS A 187 -9.35 -22.26 21.32
C LYS A 187 -9.39 -21.93 19.83
N ILE A 188 -8.37 -21.26 19.29
CA ILE A 188 -8.40 -20.80 17.90
C ILE A 188 -8.33 -21.99 16.94
N GLN A 189 -9.30 -22.07 16.04
CA GLN A 189 -9.24 -22.94 14.87
C GLN A 189 -9.06 -22.08 13.63
N LYS A 190 -8.17 -22.51 12.73
CA LYS A 190 -7.96 -21.86 11.44
C LYS A 190 -9.24 -21.96 10.61
N LYS A 191 -9.88 -20.82 10.33
CA LYS A 191 -11.09 -20.74 9.50
C LYS A 191 -10.73 -20.86 8.03
N GLN A 192 -10.92 -22.02 7.41
CA GLN A 192 -10.47 -22.28 6.02
C GLN A 192 -11.07 -21.32 4.98
N ASN A 193 -12.25 -20.76 5.25
CA ASN A 193 -12.94 -19.76 4.42
C ASN A 193 -12.37 -18.33 4.54
N CYS A 194 -11.23 -18.14 5.21
CA CYS A 194 -10.59 -16.82 5.39
C CYS A 194 -9.25 -16.69 4.64
N PRO A 195 -9.22 -16.81 3.30
CA PRO A 195 -7.97 -16.89 2.53
C PRO A 195 -7.10 -15.63 2.66
N PHE A 196 -7.70 -14.44 2.80
CA PHE A 196 -6.95 -13.18 2.96
C PHE A 196 -6.00 -13.18 4.16
N PHE A 197 -6.39 -13.81 5.28
CA PHE A 197 -5.55 -13.93 6.48
C PHE A 197 -4.73 -15.22 6.52
N ASN A 198 -5.14 -16.24 5.76
CA ASN A 198 -4.60 -17.60 5.86
C ASN A 198 -3.59 -17.96 4.77
N LEU A 199 -3.64 -17.26 3.64
CA LEU A 199 -2.75 -17.45 2.51
C LEU A 199 -1.78 -16.27 2.41
N PRO A 200 -0.59 -16.51 1.84
CA PRO A 200 0.34 -15.43 1.51
C PRO A 200 -0.31 -14.32 0.69
N THR A 201 -0.07 -13.07 1.06
CA THR A 201 -0.61 -11.91 0.35
C THR A 201 -0.17 -11.87 -1.11
N GLU A 202 1.08 -12.21 -1.42
CA GLU A 202 1.57 -12.30 -2.80
C GLU A 202 0.80 -13.36 -3.63
N GLN A 203 0.38 -14.47 -3.01
CA GLN A 203 -0.44 -15.48 -3.69
C GLN A 203 -1.84 -14.93 -4.01
N MET A 204 -2.42 -14.16 -3.10
CA MET A 204 -3.72 -13.52 -3.29
C MET A 204 -3.65 -12.46 -4.41
N LEU A 205 -2.60 -11.62 -4.42
CA LEU A 205 -2.34 -10.66 -5.50
C LEU A 205 -2.20 -11.38 -6.84
N TYR A 206 -1.40 -12.44 -6.92
CA TYR A 206 -1.26 -13.22 -8.13
C TYR A 206 -2.58 -13.76 -8.67
N GLN A 207 -3.41 -14.31 -7.78
CA GLN A 207 -4.69 -14.88 -8.17
C GLN A 207 -5.68 -13.81 -8.63
N TYR A 208 -5.87 -12.75 -7.87
CA TYR A 208 -6.95 -11.79 -8.09
C TYR A 208 -6.51 -10.62 -8.96
N LEU A 209 -5.44 -9.93 -8.56
CA LEU A 209 -4.92 -8.76 -9.27
C LEU A 209 -4.29 -9.13 -10.62
N PHE A 210 -3.49 -10.20 -10.68
CA PHE A 210 -2.74 -10.51 -11.91
C PHE A 210 -3.36 -11.57 -12.82
N SER A 211 -4.30 -12.41 -12.33
CA SER A 211 -4.82 -13.54 -13.12
C SER A 211 -6.34 -13.52 -13.38
N LYS A 212 -7.17 -13.01 -12.46
CA LYS A 212 -8.65 -13.16 -12.54
C LYS A 212 -9.42 -11.95 -13.04
N GLY A 213 -8.80 -10.78 -13.19
CA GLY A 213 -9.49 -9.61 -13.74
C GLY A 213 -8.86 -8.25 -13.41
N GLY A 214 -7.57 -8.19 -13.13
CA GLY A 214 -6.91 -6.91 -12.85
C GLY A 214 -7.30 -6.33 -11.49
N LEU A 215 -7.12 -5.01 -11.37
CA LEU A 215 -7.46 -4.25 -10.18
C LEU A 215 -8.92 -4.45 -9.75
N LYS A 216 -9.87 -4.52 -10.70
CA LYS A 216 -11.28 -4.76 -10.39
C LYS A 216 -11.49 -6.06 -9.62
N SER A 217 -10.87 -7.17 -10.05
CA SER A 217 -10.99 -8.44 -9.32
C SER A 217 -10.36 -8.40 -7.92
N TRP A 218 -9.40 -7.50 -7.69
CA TRP A 218 -8.79 -7.27 -6.38
C TRP A 218 -9.68 -6.42 -5.48
N GLU A 219 -10.28 -5.36 -6.01
CA GLU A 219 -11.26 -4.51 -5.33
C GLU A 219 -12.54 -5.29 -4.97
N ASP A 220 -13.05 -6.08 -5.92
CA ASP A 220 -14.27 -6.88 -5.77
C ASP A 220 -14.09 -8.09 -4.85
N LEU A 221 -12.84 -8.43 -4.47
CA LEU A 221 -12.56 -9.51 -3.53
C LEU A 221 -13.23 -9.23 -2.18
N GLN A 222 -14.36 -9.88 -1.94
CA GLN A 222 -15.09 -9.77 -0.67
C GLN A 222 -14.44 -10.66 0.38
N ILE A 223 -14.13 -10.07 1.53
CA ILE A 223 -13.70 -10.81 2.71
C ILE A 223 -14.89 -10.92 3.65
N ASP A 224 -15.20 -12.15 4.06
CA ASP A 224 -16.29 -12.43 4.98
C ASP A 224 -16.08 -11.68 6.31
N ILE A 225 -17.16 -11.14 6.87
CA ILE A 225 -17.13 -10.44 8.17
C ILE A 225 -16.71 -11.40 9.29
N ASP A 226 -17.01 -12.70 9.15
CA ASP A 226 -16.58 -13.71 10.10
C ASP A 226 -15.05 -13.97 10.07
N CYS A 227 -14.37 -13.46 9.04
CA CYS A 227 -12.91 -13.48 8.94
C CYS A 227 -12.26 -12.26 9.59
N MET A 228 -13.03 -11.26 10.01
CA MET A 228 -12.53 -10.05 10.67
C MET A 228 -12.35 -10.25 12.17
N HIS A 229 -11.63 -9.32 12.78
CA HIS A 229 -11.50 -9.15 14.22
C HIS A 229 -12.87 -9.22 14.91
N ILE A 230 -12.93 -9.97 16.00
CA ILE A 230 -14.15 -10.09 16.80
C ILE A 230 -14.24 -8.86 17.68
N VAL A 231 -15.00 -7.88 17.20
CA VAL A 231 -15.18 -6.60 17.87
C VAL A 231 -15.92 -6.79 19.21
N GLU A 232 -15.31 -6.30 20.28
CA GLU A 232 -15.87 -6.25 21.63
C GLU A 232 -16.87 -5.09 21.77
N GLY A 233 -17.92 -5.26 22.58
CA GLY A 233 -18.95 -4.23 22.82
C GLY A 233 -20.00 -4.11 21.70
N GLU A 234 -20.69 -2.97 21.69
CA GLU A 234 -21.76 -2.70 20.71
C GLU A 234 -21.19 -2.46 19.31
N ARG A 235 -21.70 -3.20 18.32
CA ARG A 235 -21.33 -3.04 16.90
C ARG A 235 -22.16 -1.94 16.27
N LEU A 236 -21.55 -0.79 16.01
CA LEU A 236 -22.21 0.38 15.46
C LEU A 236 -22.37 0.35 13.92
N GLY A 237 -21.69 -0.58 13.24
CA GLY A 237 -21.62 -0.67 11.77
C GLY A 237 -20.19 -0.45 11.24
N SER A 238 -20.05 -0.36 9.92
CA SER A 238 -18.77 -0.04 9.26
C SER A 238 -18.35 1.42 9.48
N PHE A 239 -17.12 1.77 9.09
CA PHE A 239 -16.64 3.16 9.20
C PHE A 239 -17.60 4.15 8.53
N ARG A 240 -18.00 3.90 7.27
CA ARG A 240 -18.88 4.81 6.52
C ARG A 240 -20.26 4.91 7.17
N GLU A 241 -20.82 3.79 7.62
CA GLU A 241 -22.13 3.77 8.30
C GLU A 241 -22.10 4.65 9.55
N VAL A 242 -21.10 4.46 10.42
CA VAL A 242 -20.94 5.26 11.63
C VAL A 242 -20.65 6.72 11.29
N PHE A 243 -19.80 7.00 10.31
CA PHE A 243 -19.49 8.37 9.87
C PHE A 243 -20.76 9.13 9.47
N TYR A 244 -21.62 8.51 8.66
CA TYR A 244 -22.85 9.17 8.21
C TYR A 244 -23.81 9.46 9.36
N THR A 245 -23.77 8.74 10.49
CA THR A 245 -24.59 9.09 11.68
C THR A 245 -24.13 10.37 12.38
N LEU A 246 -22.94 10.88 12.06
CA LEU A 246 -22.41 12.12 12.64
C LEU A 246 -22.92 13.36 11.91
N LEU A 247 -23.34 13.22 10.66
CA LEU A 247 -23.83 14.31 9.82
C LEU A 247 -25.16 14.88 10.36
N PRO A 248 -25.50 16.14 10.02
CA PRO A 248 -26.83 16.67 10.27
C PRO A 248 -27.89 15.90 9.47
N ASP A 249 -29.01 15.55 10.12
CA ASP A 249 -30.05 14.69 9.56
C ASP A 249 -30.56 15.17 8.19
N HIS A 250 -30.72 16.49 8.03
CA HIS A 250 -31.20 17.10 6.79
C HIS A 250 -30.20 17.06 5.62
N LEU A 251 -28.90 16.79 5.89
CA LEU A 251 -27.84 16.70 4.88
C LEU A 251 -27.36 15.26 4.63
N GLN A 252 -27.56 14.37 5.61
CA GLN A 252 -27.01 13.03 5.62
C GLN A 252 -27.28 12.25 4.32
N SER A 253 -28.55 12.14 3.91
CA SER A 253 -28.90 11.39 2.71
C SER A 253 -28.29 11.99 1.45
N ARG A 254 -28.21 13.32 1.36
CA ARG A 254 -27.70 14.01 0.18
C ARG A 254 -26.19 13.86 0.07
N ILE A 255 -25.47 14.01 1.17
CA ILE A 255 -24.02 13.78 1.24
C ILE A 255 -23.70 12.34 0.84
N LYS A 256 -24.38 11.36 1.45
CA LYS A 256 -24.18 9.94 1.13
C LYS A 256 -24.37 9.63 -0.36
N THR A 257 -25.42 10.18 -0.99
CA THR A 257 -25.65 10.00 -2.43
C THR A 257 -24.52 10.60 -3.26
N VAL A 258 -24.11 11.84 -2.97
CA VAL A 258 -23.05 12.52 -3.73
C VAL A 258 -21.70 11.82 -3.55
N ASP A 259 -21.37 11.35 -2.35
CA ASP A 259 -20.16 10.57 -2.09
C ASP A 259 -20.11 9.30 -2.96
N ASN A 260 -21.22 8.55 -3.02
CA ASN A 260 -21.33 7.36 -3.86
C ASN A 260 -21.17 7.71 -5.35
N GLU A 261 -21.82 8.77 -5.83
CA GLU A 261 -21.71 9.21 -7.23
C GLU A 261 -20.28 9.64 -7.61
N VAL A 262 -19.55 10.30 -6.69
CA VAL A 262 -18.14 10.64 -6.91
C VAL A 262 -17.30 9.39 -7.00
N ASN A 263 -17.47 8.45 -6.05
CA ASN A 263 -16.68 7.21 -6.01
C ASN A 263 -16.92 6.36 -7.27
N ASP A 264 -18.17 6.21 -7.71
CA ASP A 264 -18.52 5.46 -8.92
C ASP A 264 -17.89 6.10 -10.18
N ALA A 265 -17.96 7.42 -10.31
CA ALA A 265 -17.38 8.14 -11.44
C ALA A 265 -15.84 8.06 -11.48
N VAL A 266 -15.17 8.13 -10.31
CA VAL A 266 -13.72 7.96 -10.20
C VAL A 266 -13.29 6.55 -10.60
N ALA A 267 -14.01 5.52 -10.13
CA ALA A 267 -13.74 4.14 -10.50
C ALA A 267 -13.92 3.91 -12.02
N GLU A 268 -14.99 4.47 -12.60
CA GLU A 268 -15.25 4.37 -14.03
C GLU A 268 -14.20 5.11 -14.87
N LEU A 269 -13.71 6.27 -14.40
CA LEU A 269 -12.63 7.01 -15.05
C LEU A 269 -11.35 6.18 -15.08
N ALA A 270 -10.96 5.58 -13.95
CA ALA A 270 -9.78 4.75 -13.86
C ALA A 270 -9.85 3.53 -14.79
N ALA A 271 -11.02 2.88 -14.88
CA ALA A 271 -11.25 1.78 -15.82
C ALA A 271 -11.14 2.24 -17.29
N THR A 272 -11.69 3.40 -17.61
CA THR A 272 -11.61 4.00 -18.96
C THR A 272 -10.18 4.32 -19.35
N GLN A 273 -9.42 4.97 -18.45
CA GLN A 273 -8.00 5.29 -18.66
C GLN A 273 -7.12 4.04 -18.78
N ALA A 274 -7.44 2.98 -18.04
CA ALA A 274 -6.72 1.71 -18.18
C ALA A 274 -6.95 1.09 -19.55
N ARG A 275 -8.20 1.09 -20.03
CA ARG A 275 -8.55 0.56 -21.36
C ARG A 275 -7.85 1.34 -22.47
N LEU A 276 -7.80 2.67 -22.40
CA LEU A 276 -7.07 3.54 -23.34
C LEU A 276 -5.58 3.21 -23.46
N LYS A 277 -4.97 2.59 -22.45
CA LYS A 277 -3.55 2.21 -22.46
C LYS A 277 -3.30 0.83 -23.07
N GLU A 278 -4.35 0.09 -23.44
CA GLU A 278 -4.23 -1.22 -24.05
C GLU A 278 -3.82 -1.12 -25.52
N LYS A 279 -2.96 -2.04 -25.98
CA LYS A 279 -2.54 -2.10 -27.39
C LYS A 279 -3.62 -2.73 -28.25
N GLY A 280 -3.81 -2.20 -29.46
CA GLY A 280 -4.71 -2.79 -30.46
C GLY A 280 -6.17 -2.37 -30.34
N LEU A 281 -6.44 -1.23 -29.68
CA LEU A 281 -7.73 -0.56 -29.78
C LEU A 281 -8.00 -0.14 -31.23
N LYS A 282 -9.27 -0.19 -31.63
CA LYS A 282 -9.71 0.41 -32.89
C LYS A 282 -9.87 1.91 -32.68
N ASP A 283 -9.52 2.73 -33.68
CA ASP A 283 -9.62 4.20 -33.61
C ASP A 283 -11.00 4.69 -33.12
N THR A 284 -12.08 4.00 -33.53
CA THR A 284 -13.45 4.32 -33.11
C THR A 284 -13.74 4.00 -31.64
N GLU A 285 -13.12 2.95 -31.11
CA GLU A 285 -13.20 2.59 -29.69
C GLU A 285 -12.36 3.57 -28.85
N GLU A 286 -11.16 3.90 -29.32
CA GLU A 286 -10.26 4.87 -28.69
C GLU A 286 -10.94 6.25 -28.56
N GLN A 287 -11.48 6.81 -29.65
CA GLN A 287 -12.20 8.08 -29.62
C GLN A 287 -13.42 8.07 -28.68
N ALA A 288 -14.14 6.94 -28.62
CA ALA A 288 -15.28 6.81 -27.71
C ALA A 288 -14.84 6.80 -26.24
N LEU A 289 -13.72 6.14 -25.94
CA LEU A 289 -13.13 6.10 -24.61
C LEU A 289 -12.54 7.45 -24.20
N GLU A 290 -11.85 8.16 -25.09
CA GLU A 290 -11.34 9.52 -24.84
C GLU A 290 -12.49 10.48 -24.50
N LYS A 291 -13.57 10.44 -25.29
CA LYS A 291 -14.76 11.26 -25.01
C LYS A 291 -15.39 10.89 -23.66
N LYS A 292 -15.45 9.60 -23.33
CA LYS A 292 -15.95 9.11 -22.05
C LYS A 292 -15.06 9.60 -20.90
N GLU A 293 -13.75 9.58 -21.07
CA GLU A 293 -12.77 10.10 -20.12
C GLU A 293 -13.04 11.58 -19.80
N GLU A 294 -13.19 12.43 -20.84
CA GLU A 294 -13.50 13.85 -20.65
C GLU A 294 -14.82 14.09 -19.90
N VAL A 295 -15.85 13.31 -20.22
CA VAL A 295 -17.16 13.41 -19.57
C VAL A 295 -17.04 13.04 -18.08
N LEU A 296 -16.35 11.95 -17.77
CA LEU A 296 -16.14 11.49 -16.40
C LEU A 296 -15.30 12.49 -15.60
N GLN A 297 -14.24 13.06 -16.18
CA GLN A 297 -13.45 14.12 -15.54
C GLN A 297 -14.31 15.34 -15.18
N LYS A 298 -15.17 15.80 -16.10
CA LYS A 298 -16.11 16.91 -15.84
C LYS A 298 -17.14 16.55 -14.78
N GLN A 299 -17.67 15.33 -14.80
CA GLN A 299 -18.63 14.85 -13.79
C GLN A 299 -18.00 14.82 -12.40
N ILE A 300 -16.79 14.27 -12.27
CA ILE A 300 -16.05 14.23 -11.01
C ILE A 300 -15.83 15.65 -10.49
N LEU A 301 -15.33 16.58 -11.31
CA LEU A 301 -15.12 17.97 -10.88
C LEU A 301 -16.41 18.62 -10.37
N ASN A 302 -17.51 18.47 -11.10
CA ASN A 302 -18.79 19.04 -10.70
C ASN A 302 -19.33 18.42 -9.41
N LYS A 303 -19.26 17.09 -9.28
CA LYS A 303 -19.77 16.37 -8.10
C LYS A 303 -18.90 16.61 -6.87
N SER A 304 -17.57 16.67 -7.02
CA SER A 304 -16.65 17.04 -5.93
C SER A 304 -16.89 18.48 -5.44
N ALA A 305 -17.22 19.43 -6.33
CA ALA A 305 -17.59 20.79 -5.90
C ALA A 305 -18.91 20.82 -5.10
N ILE A 306 -19.89 20.00 -5.49
CA ILE A 306 -21.14 19.83 -4.73
C ILE A 306 -20.85 19.17 -3.37
N GLN A 307 -20.04 18.13 -3.35
CA GLN A 307 -19.59 17.42 -2.15
C GLN A 307 -18.94 18.40 -1.16
N GLU A 308 -17.95 19.18 -1.61
CA GLU A 308 -17.26 20.17 -0.79
C GLU A 308 -18.24 21.19 -0.18
N LYS A 309 -19.20 21.67 -0.97
CA LYS A 309 -20.23 22.60 -0.48
C LYS A 309 -21.10 21.96 0.61
N LEU A 310 -21.53 20.72 0.41
CA LEU A 310 -22.35 20.01 1.39
C LEU A 310 -21.59 19.75 2.70
N TYR A 311 -20.30 19.38 2.63
CA TYR A 311 -19.48 19.20 3.83
C TYR A 311 -19.24 20.53 4.56
N LYS A 312 -19.05 21.64 3.85
CA LYS A 312 -18.98 22.98 4.48
C LYS A 312 -20.29 23.33 5.19
N GLU A 313 -21.42 23.06 4.56
CA GLU A 313 -22.75 23.26 5.16
C GLU A 313 -22.94 22.38 6.41
N ALA A 314 -22.55 21.11 6.32
CA ALA A 314 -22.60 20.17 7.44
C ALA A 314 -21.72 20.59 8.62
N VAL A 315 -20.55 21.17 8.36
CA VAL A 315 -19.70 21.72 9.41
C VAL A 315 -20.32 22.94 10.07
N SER A 316 -21.01 23.79 9.30
CA SER A 316 -21.65 25.00 9.83
C SER A 316 -22.93 24.73 10.64
N THR A 317 -23.55 23.57 10.44
CA THR A 317 -24.82 23.15 11.07
C THR A 317 -24.63 21.96 12.02
N LEU A 318 -23.40 21.78 12.52
CA LEU A 318 -22.99 20.64 13.34
C LEU A 318 -23.67 20.65 14.71
N GLU A 319 -24.41 19.58 14.99
CA GLU A 319 -24.95 19.32 16.33
C GLU A 319 -23.95 18.49 17.14
N VAL A 320 -23.38 19.10 18.17
CA VAL A 320 -22.33 18.47 18.98
C VAL A 320 -22.93 17.83 20.22
N THR A 321 -22.84 16.49 20.31
CA THR A 321 -23.19 15.72 21.50
C THR A 321 -21.99 14.91 22.00
N PRO A 322 -21.92 14.57 23.30
CA PRO A 322 -20.82 13.74 23.82
C PRO A 322 -20.66 12.40 23.07
N GLU A 323 -21.77 11.80 22.66
CA GLU A 323 -21.77 10.56 21.88
C GLU A 323 -21.17 10.76 20.48
N LYS A 324 -21.60 11.80 19.75
CA LYS A 324 -21.05 12.14 18.42
C LYS A 324 -19.55 12.44 18.52
N VAL A 325 -19.10 13.13 19.58
CA VAL A 325 -17.67 13.40 19.82
C VAL A 325 -16.89 12.11 20.08
N ARG A 326 -17.43 11.16 20.86
CA ARG A 326 -16.78 9.86 21.10
C ARG A 326 -16.63 9.05 19.81
N LYS A 327 -17.71 8.93 19.02
CA LYS A 327 -17.68 8.27 17.70
C LYS A 327 -16.66 8.95 16.79
N ALA A 328 -16.65 10.28 16.74
CA ALA A 328 -15.71 11.04 15.92
C ALA A 328 -14.26 10.75 16.27
N LYS A 329 -13.91 10.76 17.57
CA LYS A 329 -12.56 10.44 18.05
C LYS A 329 -12.13 9.02 17.69
N LYS A 330 -13.06 8.05 17.74
CA LYS A 330 -12.80 6.65 17.34
C LYS A 330 -12.52 6.56 15.83
N LEU A 331 -13.37 7.17 15.00
CA LEU A 331 -13.17 7.22 13.54
C LEU A 331 -11.90 7.99 13.15
N LEU A 332 -11.50 9.03 13.90
CA LEU A 332 -10.25 9.74 13.65
C LEU A 332 -9.01 8.84 13.77
N GLN A 333 -9.03 7.80 14.60
CA GLN A 333 -7.92 6.85 14.65
C GLN A 333 -7.81 6.09 13.33
N VAL A 334 -8.94 5.68 12.76
CA VAL A 334 -8.97 5.02 11.45
C VAL A 334 -8.44 5.96 10.36
N THR A 335 -8.93 7.19 10.29
CA THR A 335 -8.49 8.13 9.24
C THR A 335 -7.02 8.50 9.38
N ARG A 336 -6.51 8.68 10.61
CA ARG A 336 -5.09 8.96 10.87
C ARG A 336 -4.17 7.82 10.46
N PHE A 337 -4.58 6.57 10.71
CA PHE A 337 -3.81 5.41 10.26
C PHE A 337 -3.69 5.40 8.73
N ILE A 338 -4.82 5.56 8.04
CA ILE A 338 -4.86 5.56 6.57
C ILE A 338 -4.05 6.75 6.01
N ASP A 339 -4.25 7.96 6.56
CA ASP A 339 -3.54 9.18 6.15
C ASP A 339 -2.02 9.10 6.32
N TYR A 340 -1.58 8.58 7.48
CA TYR A 340 -0.16 8.39 7.77
C TYR A 340 0.46 7.41 6.77
N ASN A 341 -0.17 6.27 6.53
CA ASN A 341 0.34 5.28 5.57
C ASN A 341 0.38 5.86 4.15
N PHE A 342 -0.61 6.66 3.75
CA PHE A 342 -0.60 7.33 2.45
C PHE A 342 0.52 8.33 2.29
N SER A 343 0.89 9.06 3.34
CA SER A 343 2.02 9.99 3.29
C SER A 343 3.33 9.23 3.04
N GLN A 344 3.50 8.04 3.64
CA GLN A 344 4.63 7.15 3.36
C GLN A 344 4.57 6.59 1.94
N ILE A 345 3.41 6.11 1.50
CA ILE A 345 3.20 5.60 0.13
C ILE A 345 3.50 6.70 -0.90
N SER A 346 3.03 7.93 -0.72
CA SER A 346 3.21 9.03 -1.67
C SER A 346 4.67 9.43 -1.86
N ALA A 347 5.42 9.56 -0.76
CA ALA A 347 6.85 9.84 -0.82
C ALA A 347 7.60 8.73 -1.58
N ALA A 348 7.26 7.48 -1.29
CA ALA A 348 7.92 6.35 -1.91
C ALA A 348 7.46 6.09 -3.35
N MET A 349 6.21 6.37 -3.71
CA MET A 349 5.68 6.30 -5.07
C MET A 349 6.29 7.35 -5.99
N SER A 350 6.60 8.52 -5.46
CA SER A 350 7.36 9.53 -6.21
C SER A 350 8.75 8.98 -6.59
N ALA A 351 9.45 8.34 -5.63
CA ALA A 351 10.73 7.68 -5.89
C ALA A 351 10.59 6.47 -6.85
N LEU A 352 9.56 5.65 -6.67
CA LEU A 352 9.29 4.49 -7.53
C LEU A 352 8.96 4.92 -8.97
N THR A 353 8.21 6.01 -9.18
CA THR A 353 7.89 6.52 -10.53
C THR A 353 9.17 6.73 -11.35
N ILE A 354 10.17 7.35 -10.73
CA ILE A 354 11.46 7.65 -11.36
C ILE A 354 12.22 6.35 -11.61
N LYS A 355 12.31 5.49 -10.59
CA LYS A 355 13.00 4.19 -10.70
C LYS A 355 12.39 3.32 -11.81
N LEU A 356 11.08 3.15 -11.81
CA LEU A 356 10.33 2.34 -12.78
C LEU A 356 10.50 2.88 -14.20
N THR A 357 10.52 4.21 -14.38
CA THR A 357 10.77 4.83 -15.70
C THR A 357 12.19 4.53 -16.19
N ASP A 358 13.20 4.67 -15.31
CA ASP A 358 14.58 4.38 -15.63
C ASP A 358 14.80 2.89 -15.95
N ASP A 359 14.22 2.02 -15.13
CA ASP A 359 14.31 0.57 -15.26
C ASP A 359 13.59 0.10 -16.53
N MET A 360 12.39 0.61 -16.84
CA MET A 360 11.72 0.32 -18.11
C MET A 360 12.53 0.77 -19.34
N MET A 361 13.14 1.96 -19.30
CA MET A 361 13.98 2.44 -20.40
C MET A 361 15.27 1.64 -20.57
N ALA A 362 15.87 1.19 -19.47
CA ALA A 362 17.04 0.31 -19.51
C ALA A 362 16.66 -1.10 -20.00
N PHE A 363 15.50 -1.61 -19.58
CA PHE A 363 15.15 -3.02 -19.67
C PHE A 363 14.17 -3.37 -20.79
N SER A 364 13.61 -2.37 -21.49
CA SER A 364 12.82 -2.57 -22.72
C SER A 364 13.56 -3.32 -23.84
N SER A 365 14.88 -3.44 -23.73
CA SER A 365 15.73 -4.18 -24.66
C SER A 365 15.97 -5.66 -24.27
N PHE A 366 15.48 -6.11 -23.11
CA PHE A 366 15.74 -7.46 -22.62
C PHE A 366 14.73 -8.49 -23.10
N GLY A 367 15.24 -9.56 -23.73
CA GLY A 367 14.46 -10.75 -24.08
C GLY A 367 14.31 -11.74 -22.93
N GLN A 368 13.34 -12.65 -23.05
CA GLN A 368 13.07 -13.70 -22.05
C GLN A 368 14.30 -14.56 -21.70
N SER A 369 15.20 -14.77 -22.67
CA SER A 369 16.46 -15.50 -22.48
C SER A 369 17.44 -14.76 -21.55
N GLN A 370 17.53 -13.43 -21.65
CA GLN A 370 18.37 -12.59 -20.79
C GLN A 370 17.80 -12.50 -19.38
N ILE A 371 16.48 -12.41 -19.22
CA ILE A 371 15.80 -12.47 -17.90
C ILE A 371 16.10 -13.81 -17.23
N THR A 372 15.96 -14.92 -17.96
CA THR A 372 16.22 -16.26 -17.43
C THR A 372 17.69 -16.42 -17.04
N GLY A 373 18.63 -15.95 -17.87
CA GLY A 373 20.06 -15.97 -17.57
C GLY A 373 20.42 -15.16 -16.31
N SER A 374 19.85 -13.95 -16.19
CA SER A 374 20.04 -13.08 -15.02
C SER A 374 19.52 -13.73 -13.73
N MET A 375 18.37 -14.40 -13.77
CA MET A 375 17.83 -15.11 -12.61
C MET A 375 18.67 -16.32 -12.21
N ILE A 376 19.17 -17.09 -13.19
CA ILE A 376 20.08 -18.21 -12.95
C ILE A 376 21.39 -17.72 -12.32
N TYR A 377 21.91 -16.57 -12.77
CA TYR A 377 23.08 -15.94 -12.17
C TYR A 377 22.85 -15.58 -10.71
N LEU A 378 21.73 -14.93 -10.37
CA LEU A 378 21.37 -14.62 -8.98
C LEU A 378 21.28 -15.87 -8.11
N ALA A 379 20.69 -16.96 -8.64
CA ALA A 379 20.60 -18.23 -7.93
C ALA A 379 21.96 -18.90 -7.70
N THR A 380 22.81 -18.92 -8.74
CA THR A 380 24.17 -19.50 -8.67
C THR A 380 25.03 -18.79 -7.63
N GLN A 381 24.81 -17.48 -7.46
CA GLN A 381 25.57 -16.64 -6.55
C GLN A 381 24.96 -16.61 -5.14
N GLY A 382 23.90 -17.38 -4.88
CA GLY A 382 23.24 -17.44 -3.58
C GLY A 382 22.41 -16.20 -3.23
N VAL A 383 22.24 -15.25 -4.16
CA VAL A 383 21.37 -14.07 -3.96
C VAL A 383 19.91 -14.50 -3.98
N ALA A 384 19.53 -15.41 -4.87
CA ALA A 384 18.19 -15.97 -4.94
C ALA A 384 18.19 -17.42 -4.44
N SER A 385 17.34 -17.76 -3.48
CA SER A 385 17.15 -19.14 -3.03
C SER A 385 16.25 -19.93 -4.00
N GLY A 386 16.60 -21.17 -4.30
CA GLY A 386 15.72 -22.10 -5.02
C GLY A 386 16.42 -22.97 -6.07
N SER A 387 15.70 -23.97 -6.58
CA SER A 387 16.19 -24.79 -7.68
C SER A 387 16.16 -24.03 -9.02
N THR A 388 16.93 -24.48 -10.00
CA THR A 388 16.89 -23.94 -11.37
C THR A 388 15.47 -23.96 -11.98
N ALA A 389 14.66 -24.96 -11.62
CA ALA A 389 13.26 -25.03 -12.04
C ALA A 389 12.39 -23.93 -11.41
N ALA A 390 12.59 -23.63 -10.11
CA ALA A 390 11.92 -22.53 -9.44
C ALA A 390 12.35 -21.16 -10.03
N ALA A 391 13.64 -21.00 -10.32
CA ALA A 391 14.18 -19.80 -10.97
C ALA A 391 13.55 -19.55 -12.35
N LYS A 392 13.38 -20.60 -13.17
CA LYS A 392 12.69 -20.49 -14.48
C LYS A 392 11.23 -20.07 -14.33
N LYS A 393 10.49 -20.70 -13.41
CA LYS A 393 9.09 -20.35 -13.15
C LYS A 393 8.95 -18.90 -12.67
N ARG A 394 9.87 -18.43 -11.82
CA ARG A 394 9.90 -17.02 -11.39
C ARG A 394 10.20 -16.08 -12.56
N ALA A 395 11.16 -16.41 -13.42
CA ALA A 395 11.48 -15.61 -14.61
C ALA A 395 10.28 -15.51 -15.59
N GLU A 396 9.50 -16.57 -15.76
CA GLU A 396 8.25 -16.53 -16.55
C GLU A 396 7.20 -15.60 -15.94
N LEU A 397 7.01 -15.67 -14.62
CA LEU A 397 6.10 -14.77 -13.90
C LEU A 397 6.56 -13.32 -14.01
N LEU A 398 7.85 -13.05 -13.87
CA LEU A 398 8.44 -11.72 -14.01
C LEU A 398 8.24 -11.15 -15.41
N GLY A 399 8.47 -11.95 -16.46
CA GLY A 399 8.23 -11.51 -17.83
C GLY A 399 6.79 -11.08 -18.07
N LYS A 400 5.80 -11.84 -17.54
CA LYS A 400 4.38 -11.45 -17.62
C LYS A 400 4.10 -10.16 -16.86
N ARG A 401 4.63 -10.04 -15.64
CA ARG A 401 4.42 -8.86 -14.78
C ARG A 401 5.03 -7.60 -15.37
N PHE A 402 6.22 -7.70 -15.99
CA PHE A 402 6.90 -6.58 -16.65
C PHE A 402 6.03 -5.92 -17.74
N ILE A 403 5.38 -6.73 -18.59
CA ILE A 403 4.51 -6.21 -19.67
C ILE A 403 3.32 -5.44 -19.08
N SER A 404 2.73 -5.94 -18.00
CA SER A 404 1.58 -5.32 -17.33
C SER A 404 1.96 -4.20 -16.35
N LEU A 405 3.25 -4.02 -16.05
CA LEU A 405 3.72 -3.15 -14.96
C LEU A 405 3.22 -1.70 -15.08
N PRO A 406 3.26 -1.02 -16.24
CA PRO A 406 2.81 0.37 -16.34
C PRO A 406 1.31 0.53 -16.07
N VAL A 407 0.51 -0.41 -16.56
CA VAL A 407 -0.94 -0.41 -16.39
C VAL A 407 -1.28 -0.65 -14.92
N ASN A 408 -0.69 -1.68 -14.31
CA ASN A 408 -0.89 -1.99 -12.90
C ASN A 408 -0.43 -0.85 -11.98
N TYR A 409 0.71 -0.24 -12.28
CA TYR A 409 1.23 0.92 -11.55
C TYR A 409 0.21 2.05 -11.50
N VAL A 410 -0.29 2.47 -12.67
CA VAL A 410 -1.27 3.56 -12.76
C VAL A 410 -2.57 3.19 -12.04
N GLN A 411 -3.08 1.98 -12.25
CA GLN A 411 -4.30 1.51 -11.63
C GLN A 411 -4.22 1.52 -10.10
N ILE A 412 -3.19 0.86 -9.54
CA ILE A 412 -2.99 0.77 -8.09
C ILE A 412 -2.79 2.17 -7.50
N TRP A 413 -2.02 3.03 -8.17
CA TRP A 413 -1.76 4.38 -7.70
C TRP A 413 -3.00 5.27 -7.71
N SER A 414 -3.78 5.24 -8.80
CA SER A 414 -5.04 5.98 -8.89
C SER A 414 -6.03 5.53 -7.83
N TYR A 415 -6.11 4.23 -7.55
CA TYR A 415 -6.96 3.70 -6.49
C TYR A 415 -6.51 4.16 -5.10
N ALA A 416 -5.20 4.14 -4.84
CA ALA A 416 -4.58 4.71 -3.66
C ALA A 416 -4.96 6.20 -3.47
N ILE A 417 -4.78 7.03 -4.51
CA ILE A 417 -5.13 8.46 -4.45
C ILE A 417 -6.62 8.67 -4.17
N SER A 418 -7.50 7.88 -4.79
CA SER A 418 -8.95 7.96 -4.57
C SER A 418 -9.30 7.71 -3.09
N GLN A 419 -8.76 6.64 -2.48
CA GLN A 419 -8.95 6.36 -1.06
C GLN A 419 -8.40 7.49 -0.16
N LYS A 420 -7.22 8.05 -0.49
CA LYS A 420 -6.65 9.17 0.26
C LYS A 420 -7.55 10.41 0.21
N SER A 421 -8.10 10.72 -0.95
CA SER A 421 -9.02 11.84 -1.14
C SER A 421 -10.27 11.66 -0.29
N GLU A 422 -10.88 10.47 -0.35
CA GLU A 422 -12.08 10.14 0.44
C GLU A 422 -11.81 10.29 1.94
N VAL A 423 -10.73 9.68 2.44
CA VAL A 423 -10.35 9.72 3.86
C VAL A 423 -10.06 11.15 4.33
N SER A 424 -9.47 11.99 3.46
CA SER A 424 -9.20 13.39 3.78
C SER A 424 -10.49 14.16 4.06
N THR A 425 -11.53 13.94 3.25
CA THR A 425 -12.84 14.59 3.44
C THR A 425 -13.46 14.19 4.78
N PHE A 426 -13.45 12.89 5.09
CA PHE A 426 -13.95 12.41 6.39
C PHE A 426 -13.14 12.98 7.55
N MET A 427 -11.81 12.96 7.45
CA MET A 427 -10.92 13.46 8.49
C MET A 427 -11.18 14.92 8.83
N SER A 428 -11.31 15.81 7.84
CA SER A 428 -11.60 17.23 8.09
C SER A 428 -12.91 17.44 8.87
N TYR A 429 -13.96 16.69 8.53
CA TYR A 429 -15.23 16.75 9.26
C TYR A 429 -15.10 16.24 10.70
N LEU A 430 -14.45 15.09 10.86
CA LEU A 430 -14.24 14.46 12.16
C LEU A 430 -13.39 15.33 13.11
N GLU A 431 -12.37 16.01 12.58
CA GLU A 431 -11.55 16.96 13.33
C GLU A 431 -12.35 18.17 13.79
N ALA A 432 -13.19 18.74 12.91
CA ALA A 432 -14.07 19.85 13.26
C ALA A 432 -15.03 19.47 14.41
N LEU A 433 -15.66 18.30 14.32
CA LEU A 433 -16.56 17.78 15.35
C LEU A 433 -15.82 17.50 16.68
N ALA A 434 -14.62 16.92 16.63
CA ALA A 434 -13.81 16.66 17.82
C ALA A 434 -13.30 17.95 18.50
N GLU A 435 -12.98 18.98 17.71
CA GLU A 435 -12.53 20.28 18.22
C GLU A 435 -13.66 21.06 18.88
N MET A 436 -14.85 21.08 18.28
CA MET A 436 -16.02 21.69 18.92
C MET A 436 -16.42 21.00 20.20
N GLY A 437 -16.22 19.67 20.28
CA GLY A 437 -16.40 18.91 21.52
C GLY A 437 -15.46 19.30 22.67
N LYS A 438 -14.37 20.04 22.44
CA LYS A 438 -13.52 20.58 23.52
C LYS A 438 -14.09 21.84 24.17
N LYS A 439 -15.10 22.47 23.53
CA LYS A 439 -15.78 23.67 24.03
C LYS A 439 -17.01 23.33 24.89
N LEU A 440 -17.44 22.06 24.88
CA LEU A 440 -18.39 21.47 25.81
C LEU A 440 -17.66 21.03 27.08
#